data_AF-A0A1J5PHD3-F1
#
_entry.id   AF-A0A1J5PHD3-F1
#
_cell.length_a   1.000
_cell.length_b   1.000
_cell.length_c   1.000
_cell.angle_alpha   90.00
_cell.angle_beta   90.00
_cell.angle_gamma   90.00
#
_symmetry.space_group_name_H-M   'P 1'
#
loop_
_entity.id
_entity.type
_entity.pdbx_description
1 polymer ?
#
loop_
_entity_poly.entity_id
_entity_poly.type
_entity_poly.pdbx_seq_one_letter_code
_entity_poly.pdbx_strand_id
1 'polypeptide(L)' 'MPQLQINAQTRSSDSGINADPANTGGRLVYLSPGVTVAISDNVKIYSFIQLPVYQYVEGLQLAPRWNASFGINFGL' A
#
# COMPACT_ATOMS: atom_id res chain seq x y z
N MET A 1 17.37 1.99 10.90
CA MET A 1 17.68 2.52 9.56
C MET A 1 16.43 3.13 8.93
N PRO A 2 16.44 4.42 8.58
CA PRO A 2 15.33 5.06 7.87
C PRO A 2 15.19 4.50 6.45
N GLN A 3 13.96 4.45 5.94
CA GLN A 3 13.63 3.96 4.61
C GLN A 3 12.53 4.82 3.98
N LEU A 4 12.51 4.85 2.65
CA LEU A 4 11.49 5.52 1.88
C LEU A 4 11.10 4.63 0.70
N GLN A 5 9.81 4.37 0.54
CA GLN A 5 9.26 3.59 -0.56
C GLN A 5 8.23 4.38 -1.36
N ILE A 6 8.06 4.02 -2.63
CA ILE A 6 6.95 4.48 -3.48
C ILE A 6 6.19 3.23 -3.91
N ASN A 7 4.89 3.19 -3.57
CA ASN A 7 4.02 2.08 -3.93
C ASN A 7 2.99 2.56 -4.95
N ALA A 8 2.97 1.95 -6.13
CA ALA A 8 1.98 2.24 -7.16
C ALA A 8 1.09 1.01 -7.39
N GLN A 9 -0.22 1.23 -7.47
CA GLN A 9 -1.20 0.19 -7.75
C GLN A 9 -2.14 0.66 -8.86
N THR A 10 -2.40 -0.23 -9.81
CA THR A 10 -3.46 -0.10 -10.80
C THR A 10 -4.40 -1.28 -10.65
N ARG A 11 -5.70 -1.01 -10.64
CA ARG A 11 -6.76 -2.01 -10.63
C ARG A 11 -7.72 -1.70 -11.77
N SER A 12 -8.00 -2.69 -12.60
CA SER A 12 -9.10 -2.62 -13.55
C SER A 12 -10.43 -2.69 -12.81
N SER A 13 -11.48 -2.13 -13.40
CA SER A 13 -12.86 -2.28 -12.92
C SER A 13 -13.27 -3.75 -12.93
N ASP A 14 -14.14 -4.12 -12.00
CA ASP A 14 -14.66 -5.49 -11.91
C ASP A 14 -15.53 -5.81 -13.13
N SER A 15 -15.67 -7.10 -13.45
CA SER A 15 -16.45 -7.57 -14.60
C SER A 15 -17.29 -8.79 -14.25
N GLY A 16 -18.39 -8.99 -14.99
CA GLY A 16 -19.33 -10.12 -14.81
C GLY A 16 -20.78 -9.67 -14.55
N ILE A 17 -21.69 -10.65 -14.47
CA ILE A 17 -23.15 -10.42 -14.37
C ILE A 17 -23.55 -9.64 -13.12
N ASN A 18 -22.81 -9.79 -12.02
CA ASN A 18 -23.09 -9.12 -10.75
C ASN A 18 -22.05 -8.04 -10.39
N ALA A 19 -21.23 -7.62 -11.35
CA ALA A 19 -20.22 -6.59 -11.11
C ALA A 19 -20.83 -5.18 -11.17
N ASP A 20 -20.17 -4.24 -10.50
CA ASP A 20 -20.43 -2.80 -10.64
C ASP A 20 -19.15 -2.11 -11.19
N PRO A 21 -18.89 -2.20 -12.50
CA PRO A 21 -17.67 -1.66 -13.09
C PRO A 21 -17.57 -0.14 -12.96
N ALA A 22 -18.70 0.57 -12.86
CA ALA A 22 -18.70 2.02 -12.78
C ALA A 22 -18.18 2.56 -11.43
N ASN A 23 -18.14 1.71 -10.41
CA ASN A 23 -17.72 2.05 -9.05
C ASN A 23 -16.57 1.18 -8.54
N THR A 24 -15.79 0.56 -9.42
CA THR A 24 -14.66 -0.30 -9.05
C THR A 24 -13.44 -0.03 -9.93
N GLY A 25 -12.24 -0.28 -9.42
CA GLY A 25 -10.98 0.00 -10.14
C GLY A 25 -10.38 1.37 -9.79
N GLY A 26 -9.20 1.64 -10.32
CA GLY A 26 -8.47 2.88 -10.07
C GLY A 26 -6.96 2.77 -10.08
N ARG A 27 -6.32 3.92 -9.85
CA ARG A 27 -4.86 4.09 -9.80
C ARG A 27 -4.48 4.85 -8.53
N LEU A 28 -3.61 4.25 -7.73
CA LEU A 28 -3.19 4.78 -6.44
C LEU A 28 -1.67 4.82 -6.39
N VAL A 29 -1.10 5.91 -5.91
CA VAL A 29 0.33 6.05 -5.64
C VAL A 29 0.50 6.53 -4.21
N TYR A 30 1.37 5.86 -3.46
CA TYR A 30 1.69 6.17 -2.07
C TYR A 30 3.16 6.48 -1.90
N LEU A 31 3.46 7.51 -1.12
CA LEU A 31 4.77 7.74 -0.54
C LEU A 31 4.79 7.09 0.84
N SER A 32 5.77 6.23 1.09
CA SER A 32 5.79 5.38 2.28
C SER A 32 7.11 5.51 3.06
N PRO A 33 7.25 6.56 3.90
CA PRO A 33 8.35 6.60 4.87
C PRO A 33 8.24 5.46 5.87
N GLY A 34 9.39 4.95 6.29
CA GLY A 34 9.46 3.84 7.23
C GLY A 34 10.79 3.73 7.95
N VAL A 35 10.84 2.77 8.86
CA VAL A 35 12.02 2.44 9.64
C VAL A 35 12.16 0.92 9.71
N THR A 36 13.39 0.44 9.56
CA THR A 36 13.75 -0.94 9.89
C THR A 36 14.74 -0.95 11.05
N VAL A 37 14.58 -1.88 11.98
CA VAL A 37 15.45 -2.10 13.13
C VAL A 37 15.94 -3.54 13.09
N ALA A 38 17.25 -3.74 13.19
CA ALA A 38 17.82 -5.07 13.39
C ALA A 38 17.75 -5.43 14.87
N ILE A 39 17.08 -6.53 15.19
CA ILE A 39 16.96 -7.07 16.55
C ILE A 39 18.10 -8.04 16.81
N SER A 40 18.48 -8.81 15.80
CA SER A 40 19.68 -9.66 15.76
C SER A 40 20.21 -9.73 14.32
N ASP A 41 21.31 -10.45 14.11
CA ASP A 41 21.90 -10.62 12.76
C ASP A 41 20.92 -11.24 11.75
N ASN A 42 20.01 -12.10 12.23
CA ASN A 42 19.03 -12.81 11.42
C ASN A 42 17.60 -12.26 11.56
N VAL A 43 17.34 -11.26 12.40
CA VAL A 43 15.97 -10.77 12.64
C VAL A 43 15.90 -9.26 12.48
N LYS A 44 15.04 -8.81 11.56
CA LYS A 44 14.77 -7.39 11.32
C LYS A 44 13.29 -7.12 11.43
N ILE A 45 12.91 -6.05 12.11
CA ILE A 45 11.54 -5.56 12.18
C ILE A 45 11.45 -4.28 11.35
N TYR A 46 10.41 -4.14 10.55
CA TYR A 46 10.18 -2.95 9.74
C TYR A 46 8.76 -2.42 9.91
N SER A 47 8.59 -1.12 9.72
CA SER A 47 7.29 -0.46 9.67
C SER A 47 7.27 0.68 8.66
N PHE A 48 6.10 0.91 8.07
CA PHE A 48 5.86 1.95 7.07
C PHE A 48 4.51 2.63 7.31
N ILE A 49 4.45 3.94 7.05
CA ILE A 49 3.21 4.70 6.91
C ILE A 49 3.07 5.08 5.44
N GLN A 50 2.01 4.63 4.78
CA GLN A 50 1.73 4.93 3.39
C GLN A 50 0.77 6.12 3.31
N LEU A 51 1.25 7.22 2.71
CA LEU A 51 0.48 8.43 2.49
C LEU A 51 0.14 8.53 1.00
N PRO A 52 -1.14 8.62 0.62
CA PRO A 52 -1.51 8.75 -0.78
C PRO A 52 -1.02 10.08 -1.33
N VAL A 53 -0.27 10.03 -2.44
CA VAL A 53 0.17 11.22 -3.19
C VAL A 53 -0.59 11.38 -4.50
N TYR A 54 -1.20 10.30 -4.99
CA TYR A 54 -2.13 10.32 -6.12
C TYR A 54 -3.22 9.27 -5.90
N GLN A 55 -4.48 9.67 -6.07
CA GLN A 55 -5.62 8.76 -5.97
C GLN A 55 -6.62 9.07 -7.08
N TYR A 56 -6.77 8.10 -7.97
CA TYR A 56 -7.86 8.03 -8.92
C TYR A 56 -8.66 6.77 -8.61
N VAL A 57 -9.93 6.92 -8.25
CA VAL A 57 -10.86 5.81 -8.07
C VAL A 57 -12.04 6.03 -9.01
N GLU A 58 -12.56 4.95 -9.57
CA GLU A 58 -13.72 5.01 -10.46
C GLU A 58 -15.01 5.11 -9.64
N GLY A 59 -15.86 6.08 -9.96
CA GLY A 59 -17.14 6.28 -9.29
C GLY A 59 -17.03 6.60 -7.81
N LEU A 60 -17.97 6.06 -7.02
CA LEU A 60 -18.08 6.27 -5.58
C LEU A 60 -17.35 5.17 -4.81
N GLN A 61 -16.05 5.35 -4.58
CA GLN A 61 -15.24 4.43 -3.78
C GLN A 61 -14.63 5.10 -2.55
N LEU A 62 -14.55 4.34 -1.46
CA LEU A 62 -13.80 4.72 -0.28
C LEU A 62 -12.30 4.55 -0.56
N ALA A 63 -11.59 5.68 -0.65
CA ALA A 63 -10.14 5.68 -0.77
C ALA A 63 -9.50 5.91 0.62
N PRO A 64 -8.50 5.12 1.03
CA PRO A 64 -7.84 5.29 2.31
C PRO A 64 -7.04 6.61 2.33
N ARG A 65 -7.13 7.34 3.44
CA ARG A 65 -6.37 8.59 3.67
C ARG A 65 -4.93 8.34 4.09
N TRP A 66 -4.67 7.16 4.67
CA TRP A 66 -3.37 6.65 5.04
C TRP A 66 -3.48 5.14 5.27
N ASN A 67 -2.37 4.42 5.13
CA ASN A 67 -2.25 3.03 5.55
C ASN A 67 -0.99 2.87 6.42
N ALA A 68 -0.95 1.86 7.28
CA ALA A 68 0.25 1.50 8.02
C ALA A 68 0.52 0.01 7.88
N SER A 69 1.79 -0.37 7.80
CA SER A 69 2.22 -1.76 7.81
C SER A 69 3.40 -1.94 8.76
N PHE A 70 3.48 -3.13 9.35
CA PHE A 70 4.62 -3.58 10.13
C PHE A 70 4.89 -5.05 9.81
N GLY A 71 6.13 -5.48 9.94
CA GLY A 71 6.50 -6.85 9.63
C GLY A 71 7.85 -7.26 10.23
N ILE A 72 8.10 -8.56 10.21
CA ILE A 72 9.33 -9.18 10.67
C ILE A 72 9.95 -9.92 9.49
N ASN A 73 11.25 -9.74 9.28
CA ASN A 73 12.05 -10.44 8.29
C ASN A 73 13.06 -11.33 9.03
N PHE A 74 13.06 -12.62 8.67
CA PHE A 74 14.00 -13.62 9.16
C PHE A 74 15.01 -13.95 8.05
N GLY A 75 16.29 -13.73 8.30
CA GLY A 75 17.38 -14.19 7.45
C GLY A 75 17.72 -15.63 7.80
N LEU A 76 17.55 -16.53 6.83
CA LEU A 76 18.03 -17.92 6.88
C LEU A 76 19.55 -17.99 6.76
#